data_AF-A0A5E4NR75-F1
#
_entry.id   AF-A0A5E4NR75-F1
#
_cell.length_a   1.000
_cell.length_b   1.000
_cell.length_c   1.000
_cell.angle_alpha   90.00
_cell.angle_beta   90.00
_cell.angle_gamma   90.00
#
_symmetry.space_group_name_H-M   'P 1'
#
loop_
_entity.id
_entity.type
_entity.pdbx_description
1 polymer ?
#
loop_
_entity_poly.entity_id
_entity_poly.type
_entity_poly.pdbx_seq_one_letter_code
_entity_poly.pdbx_strand_id
1 'polypeptide(L)'
;MFQTLNCKELKEELLNNLRSCLEYLFPNGTFHSHEFWVGNIQGNRGKSLRVELTGDRKGLWKDFATNEKGDIIYLWAAVKGKNARTEFIEVMASIGEWLGKKHTSVEYLEKYLTYSWNYYDANNQVIVIVSRFDPPGRKKEYRPFNVKTLSYEAPVIRRCLEKK
;
A
#
# COMPACT_ATOMS: atom_id res chain seq x y z
N MET A 1 -9.79 -21.39 7.68
CA MET A 1 -9.34 -20.18 8.40
C MET A 1 -9.03 -19.15 7.33
N PHE A 2 -9.85 -18.10 7.16
CA PHE A 2 -9.61 -17.10 6.12
C PHE A 2 -8.56 -16.15 6.64
N GLN A 3 -7.39 -16.14 6.01
CA GLN A 3 -6.32 -15.22 6.36
C GLN A 3 -6.76 -13.84 5.87
N THR A 4 -7.18 -12.98 6.79
CA THR A 4 -7.29 -11.54 6.54
C THR A 4 -5.96 -11.07 5.97
N LEU A 5 -5.98 -10.32 4.86
CA LEU A 5 -4.80 -9.64 4.32
C LEU A 5 -4.25 -8.71 5.39
N ASN A 6 -3.34 -9.20 6.23
CA ASN A 6 -2.64 -8.38 7.19
C ASN A 6 -1.64 -7.54 6.39
N CYS A 7 -2.00 -6.29 6.13
CA CYS A 7 -1.21 -5.39 5.30
C CYS A 7 0.19 -5.17 5.87
N LYS A 8 0.32 -5.25 7.20
CA LYS A 8 1.61 -5.16 7.89
C LYS A 8 2.48 -6.37 7.56
N GLU A 9 1.94 -7.58 7.66
CA GLU A 9 2.66 -8.82 7.32
C GLU A 9 3.09 -8.83 5.85
N LEU A 10 2.20 -8.45 4.92
CA LEU A 10 2.55 -8.36 3.49
C LEU A 10 3.65 -7.33 3.24
N LYS A 11 3.59 -6.17 3.90
CA LYS A 11 4.64 -5.15 3.78
C LYS A 11 5.97 -5.67 4.32
N GLU A 12 5.97 -6.31 5.48
CA GLU A 12 7.17 -6.90 6.08
C GLU A 12 7.77 -8.00 5.19
N GLU A 13 6.93 -8.88 4.64
CA GLU A 13 7.36 -9.95 3.73
C GLU A 13 7.89 -9.39 2.41
N LEU A 14 7.27 -8.35 1.86
CA LEU A 14 7.76 -7.63 0.69
C LEU A 14 9.13 -6.97 0.96
N LEU A 15 9.31 -6.37 2.14
CA LEU A 15 10.60 -5.80 2.57
C LEU A 15 11.66 -6.88 2.80
N ASN A 16 11.28 -8.07 3.30
CA ASN A 16 12.21 -9.19 3.44
C ASN A 16 12.67 -9.71 2.07
N ASN A 17 11.82 -9.65 1.06
CA ASN A 17 12.12 -10.01 -0.32
C ASN A 17 12.47 -8.80 -1.21
N LEU A 18 12.94 -7.69 -0.62
CA LEU A 18 13.10 -6.41 -1.31
C LEU A 18 13.98 -6.49 -2.56
N ARG A 19 15.09 -7.24 -2.52
CA ARG A 19 15.98 -7.40 -3.68
C ARG A 19 15.26 -8.08 -4.84
N SER A 20 14.64 -9.23 -4.61
CA SER A 20 13.87 -9.95 -5.62
C SER A 20 12.66 -9.14 -6.12
N CYS A 21 12.04 -8.36 -5.25
CA CYS A 21 10.97 -7.42 -5.63
C CYS A 21 11.48 -6.37 -6.63
N LEU A 22 12.61 -5.74 -6.33
CA LEU A 22 13.20 -4.72 -7.20
C LEU A 22 13.70 -5.29 -8.52
N GLU A 23 14.25 -6.51 -8.54
CA GLU A 23 14.62 -7.21 -9.78
C GLU A 23 13.39 -7.51 -10.64
N TYR A 24 12.29 -7.94 -10.02
CA TYR A 24 11.02 -8.19 -10.71
C TYR A 24 10.39 -6.91 -11.27
N LEU A 25 10.36 -5.83 -10.49
CA LEU A 25 9.77 -4.56 -10.92
C LEU A 25 10.65 -3.81 -11.93
N PHE A 26 11.97 -3.91 -11.79
CA PHE A 26 12.94 -3.12 -12.54
C PHE A 26 14.11 -3.97 -13.04
N PRO A 27 13.93 -4.76 -14.11
CA PRO A 27 14.98 -5.63 -14.65
C PRO A 27 16.25 -4.90 -15.12
N ASN A 28 16.14 -3.61 -15.43
CA ASN A 28 17.27 -2.77 -15.85
C ASN A 28 17.93 -1.99 -14.70
N GLY A 29 17.46 -2.15 -13.47
CA GLY A 29 18.03 -1.46 -12.33
C GLY A 29 19.31 -2.13 -11.82
N THR A 30 20.03 -1.44 -10.96
CA THR A 30 21.37 -1.86 -10.50
C THR A 30 21.50 -1.74 -8.99
N PHE A 31 22.06 -2.79 -8.37
CA PHE A 31 22.30 -2.83 -6.93
C PHE A 31 23.64 -2.21 -6.57
N HIS A 32 23.59 -1.25 -5.66
CA HIS A 32 24.71 -0.65 -4.97
C HIS A 32 24.58 -0.99 -3.48
N SER A 33 25.67 -1.04 -2.73
CA SER A 33 25.73 -1.67 -1.39
C SER A 33 24.51 -1.41 -0.48
N HIS A 34 24.01 -0.18 -0.45
CA HIS A 34 22.87 0.24 0.38
C HIS A 34 21.66 0.74 -0.42
N GLU A 35 21.78 0.86 -1.75
CA GLU A 35 20.75 1.47 -2.61
C GLU A 35 20.55 0.68 -3.89
N PHE A 36 19.34 0.72 -4.45
CA PHE A 36 19.05 0.25 -5.79
C PHE A 36 18.73 1.44 -6.69
N TRP A 37 19.32 1.48 -7.88
CA TRP A 37 19.20 2.60 -8.81
C TRP A 37 18.51 2.18 -10.10
N VAL A 38 17.57 3.01 -10.55
CA VAL A 38 16.90 2.89 -11.85
C VAL A 38 16.57 4.30 -12.38
N GLY A 39 16.28 4.42 -13.67
CA GLY A 39 16.06 5.70 -14.32
C GLY A 39 14.73 6.37 -13.94
N ASN A 40 13.66 5.59 -13.79
CA ASN A 40 12.31 6.07 -13.50
C ASN A 40 11.37 4.89 -13.15
N ILE A 41 10.09 5.20 -12.87
CA ILE A 41 9.05 4.20 -12.58
C ILE A 41 8.74 3.25 -13.75
N GLN A 42 9.10 3.60 -14.99
CA GLN A 42 8.97 2.71 -16.15
C GLN A 42 10.13 1.69 -16.25
N GLY A 43 11.13 1.78 -15.39
CA GLY A 43 12.27 0.86 -15.40
C GLY A 43 13.30 1.15 -16.48
N ASN A 44 13.37 2.39 -16.97
CA ASN A 44 14.45 2.81 -17.87
C ASN A 44 15.80 2.78 -17.14
N ARG A 45 16.90 2.60 -17.89
CA ARG A 45 18.24 2.68 -17.31
C ARG A 45 18.52 4.10 -16.80
N GLY A 46 19.15 4.21 -15.63
CA GLY A 46 19.52 5.49 -15.05
C GLY A 46 19.73 5.40 -13.55
N LYS A 47 19.83 6.57 -12.91
CA LYS A 47 20.16 6.73 -11.48
C LYS A 47 19.26 7.73 -10.75
N SER A 48 18.15 8.12 -11.38
CA SER A 48 17.26 9.16 -10.87
C SER A 48 16.32 8.61 -9.81
N LEU A 49 15.80 7.40 -9.98
CA LEU A 49 15.00 6.72 -8.97
C LEU A 49 15.93 5.85 -8.12
N ARG A 50 15.92 6.08 -6.82
CA ARG A 50 16.71 5.31 -5.84
C ARG A 50 15.82 4.70 -4.79
N VAL A 51 16.16 3.48 -4.38
CA VAL A 51 15.49 2.74 -3.31
C VAL A 51 16.51 2.35 -2.26
N GLU A 52 16.24 2.64 -0.99
CA GLU A 52 17.08 2.26 0.14
C GLU A 52 16.91 0.77 0.45
N LEU A 53 18.00 0.02 0.56
CA LEU A 53 17.98 -1.44 0.76
C LEU A 53 18.14 -1.87 2.22
N THR A 54 18.64 -0.98 3.07
CA THR A 54 19.08 -1.29 4.43
C THR A 54 18.71 -0.19 5.43
N GLY A 55 18.78 -0.51 6.73
CA GLY A 55 18.52 0.43 7.82
C GLY A 55 17.05 0.81 7.96
N ASP A 56 16.79 1.84 8.76
CA ASP A 56 15.42 2.29 9.11
C ASP A 56 14.62 2.82 7.90
N ARG A 57 15.34 3.17 6.83
CA ARG A 57 14.76 3.66 5.58
C ARG A 57 14.55 2.57 4.53
N LYS A 58 14.80 1.30 4.86
CA LYS A 58 14.66 0.17 3.94
C LYS A 58 13.30 0.18 3.24
N GLY A 59 13.32 0.11 1.92
CA GLY A 59 12.15 0.13 1.05
C GLY A 59 11.56 1.52 0.79
N LEU A 60 12.14 2.59 1.33
CA LEU A 60 11.80 3.94 0.90
C LEU A 60 12.46 4.24 -0.44
N TRP A 61 11.74 4.95 -1.30
CA TRP A 61 12.25 5.35 -2.60
C TRP A 61 12.03 6.85 -2.85
N LYS A 62 12.85 7.38 -3.75
CA LYS A 62 12.72 8.75 -4.27
C LYS A 62 13.19 8.80 -5.72
N ASP A 63 12.42 9.47 -6.56
CA ASP A 63 12.86 9.93 -7.87
C ASP A 63 13.38 11.37 -7.75
N PHE A 64 14.66 11.56 -8.05
CA PHE A 64 15.32 12.86 -7.98
C PHE A 64 15.01 13.77 -9.18
N ALA A 65 14.47 13.22 -10.28
CA ALA A 65 14.05 14.01 -11.44
C ALA A 65 12.64 14.57 -11.27
N THR A 66 11.69 13.80 -10.70
CA THR A 66 10.30 14.23 -10.49
C THR A 66 10.00 14.69 -9.06
N ASN A 67 10.92 14.44 -8.12
CA ASN A 67 10.76 14.65 -6.67
C ASN A 67 9.65 13.80 -6.03
N GLU A 68 9.15 12.78 -6.74
CA GLU A 68 8.23 11.78 -6.20
C GLU A 68 8.96 10.85 -5.23
N LYS A 69 8.23 10.34 -4.24
CA LYS A 69 8.78 9.50 -3.18
C LYS A 69 7.67 8.71 -2.49
N GLY A 70 8.06 7.63 -1.81
CA GLY A 70 7.13 6.82 -1.04
C GLY A 70 7.81 5.62 -0.40
N ASP A 71 6.99 4.68 0.05
CA ASP A 71 7.46 3.35 0.45
C ASP A 71 7.33 2.35 -0.71
N ILE A 72 7.74 1.11 -0.46
CA ILE A 72 7.74 0.03 -1.43
C ILE A 72 6.34 -0.30 -1.99
N ILE A 73 5.26 -0.03 -1.25
CA ILE A 73 3.88 -0.22 -1.72
C ILE A 73 3.52 0.87 -2.72
N TYR A 74 3.88 2.13 -2.42
CA TYR A 74 3.71 3.22 -3.38
C TYR A 74 4.52 3.00 -4.65
N LEU A 75 5.74 2.47 -4.54
CA LEU A 75 6.57 2.13 -5.69
C LEU A 75 5.89 1.07 -6.56
N TRP A 76 5.44 -0.03 -5.93
CA TRP A 76 4.72 -1.10 -6.62
C TRP A 76 3.49 -0.58 -7.36
N ALA A 77 2.68 0.23 -6.68
CA ALA A 77 1.49 0.83 -7.28
C ALA A 77 1.85 1.69 -8.50
N ALA A 78 2.85 2.57 -8.37
CA ALA A 78 3.30 3.44 -9.46
C ALA A 78 3.78 2.64 -10.68
N VAL A 79 4.56 1.57 -10.46
CA VAL A 79 5.02 0.67 -11.55
C VAL A 79 3.85 -0.03 -12.24
N LYS A 80 2.81 -0.39 -11.49
CA LYS A 80 1.59 -1.01 -12.02
C LYS A 80 0.57 0.00 -12.57
N GLY A 81 0.88 1.30 -12.59
CA GLY A 81 -0.03 2.35 -13.05
C GLY A 81 -1.26 2.56 -12.15
N LYS A 82 -1.16 2.16 -10.87
CA LYS A 82 -2.25 2.25 -9.88
C LYS A 82 -1.97 3.34 -8.84
N ASN A 83 -3.02 3.83 -8.22
CA ASN A 83 -2.94 4.73 -7.08
C ASN A 83 -3.04 3.95 -5.76
N ALA A 84 -1.95 3.93 -4.99
CA ALA A 84 -1.87 3.21 -3.71
C ALA A 84 -2.91 3.66 -2.67
N ARG A 85 -3.55 4.82 -2.80
CA ARG A 85 -4.58 5.29 -1.87
C ARG A 85 -5.98 4.88 -2.27
N THR A 86 -6.31 4.96 -3.56
CA THR A 86 -7.66 4.68 -4.06
C THR A 86 -7.84 3.24 -4.52
N GLU A 87 -6.78 2.60 -5.00
CA GLU A 87 -6.78 1.22 -5.53
C GLU A 87 -5.99 0.28 -4.60
N PHE A 88 -5.93 0.62 -3.30
CA PHE A 88 -5.10 -0.07 -2.32
C PHE A 88 -5.35 -1.58 -2.28
N ILE A 89 -6.62 -2.02 -2.37
CA ILE A 89 -6.98 -3.44 -2.35
C ILE A 89 -6.33 -4.19 -3.52
N GLU A 90 -6.42 -3.63 -4.72
CA GLU A 90 -5.86 -4.26 -5.91
C GLU A 90 -4.32 -4.25 -5.91
N VAL A 91 -3.72 -3.20 -5.33
CA VAL A 91 -2.27 -3.14 -5.13
C VAL A 91 -1.81 -4.24 -4.17
N MET A 92 -2.47 -4.37 -3.01
CA MET A 92 -2.15 -5.42 -2.03
C MET A 92 -2.40 -6.82 -2.60
N ALA A 93 -3.40 -6.96 -3.46
CA ALA A 93 -3.66 -8.20 -4.16
C ALA A 93 -2.54 -8.59 -5.12
N SER A 94 -2.09 -7.64 -5.94
CA SER A 94 -0.96 -7.85 -6.86
C SER A 94 0.32 -8.21 -6.12
N ILE A 95 0.58 -7.59 -4.95
CA ILE A 95 1.72 -7.92 -4.09
C ILE A 95 1.57 -9.35 -3.53
N GLY A 96 0.40 -9.70 -3.02
CA GLY A 96 0.13 -11.02 -2.46
C GLY A 96 0.28 -12.14 -3.49
N GLU A 97 -0.22 -11.92 -4.71
CA GLU A 97 -0.04 -12.83 -5.84
C GLU A 97 1.43 -13.04 -6.17
N TRP A 98 2.23 -11.97 -6.26
CA TRP A 98 3.66 -12.08 -6.51
C TRP A 98 4.42 -12.81 -5.39
N LEU A 99 4.00 -12.62 -4.13
CA LEU A 99 4.51 -13.37 -2.98
C LEU A 99 4.01 -14.84 -2.94
N GLY A 100 3.27 -15.29 -3.95
CA GLY A 100 2.74 -16.66 -4.03
C GLY A 100 1.62 -16.94 -3.02
N LYS A 101 1.02 -15.90 -2.43
CA LYS A 101 -0.13 -16.05 -1.53
C LYS A 101 -1.35 -16.33 -2.39
N LYS A 102 -1.92 -17.54 -2.27
CA LYS A 102 -3.21 -17.87 -2.89
C LYS A 102 -4.28 -16.95 -2.29
N HIS A 103 -4.73 -15.98 -3.08
CA HIS A 103 -5.81 -15.09 -2.68
C HIS A 103 -7.14 -15.87 -2.62
N THR A 104 -7.64 -16.11 -1.42
CA THR A 104 -9.10 -16.31 -1.21
C THR A 104 -9.80 -14.94 -1.03
N SER A 105 -9.05 -13.84 -1.00
CA SER A 105 -9.51 -12.57 -0.43
C SER A 105 -9.94 -11.48 -1.42
N VAL A 106 -9.48 -11.42 -2.68
CA VAL A 106 -10.00 -10.38 -3.60
C VAL A 106 -11.45 -10.68 -3.97
N GLU A 107 -11.74 -11.91 -4.37
CA GLU A 107 -13.11 -12.36 -4.60
C GLU A 107 -13.97 -12.17 -3.35
N TYR A 108 -13.45 -12.51 -2.15
CA TYR A 108 -14.17 -12.26 -0.90
C TYR A 108 -14.40 -10.77 -0.62
N LEU A 109 -13.40 -9.92 -0.86
CA LEU A 109 -13.49 -8.48 -0.63
C LEU A 109 -14.48 -7.85 -1.61
N GLU A 110 -14.39 -8.13 -2.91
CA GLU A 110 -15.32 -7.63 -3.92
C GLU A 110 -16.74 -8.17 -3.72
N LYS A 111 -16.87 -9.45 -3.38
CA LYS A 111 -18.18 -10.11 -3.21
C LYS A 111 -18.92 -9.67 -1.96
N TYR A 112 -18.20 -9.34 -0.88
CA TYR A 112 -18.81 -9.03 0.40
C TYR A 112 -18.68 -7.58 0.82
N LEU A 113 -17.89 -6.75 0.14
CA LEU A 113 -17.88 -5.29 0.34
C LEU A 113 -19.24 -4.74 -0.08
N THR A 114 -20.08 -4.38 0.90
CA THR A 114 -21.42 -3.87 0.62
C THR A 114 -21.48 -2.36 0.60
N TYR A 115 -20.65 -1.68 1.40
CA TYR A 115 -20.65 -0.23 1.48
C TYR A 115 -19.25 0.32 1.79
N SER A 116 -19.00 1.54 1.32
CA SER A 116 -17.84 2.33 1.71
C SER A 116 -18.26 3.76 1.99
N TRP A 117 -17.73 4.34 3.08
CA TRP A 117 -17.99 5.73 3.46
C TRP A 117 -16.69 6.49 3.66
N ASN A 118 -16.60 7.65 3.02
CA ASN A 118 -15.51 8.60 3.22
C ASN A 118 -15.88 9.59 4.32
N TYR A 119 -15.02 9.71 5.33
CA TYR A 119 -15.12 10.72 6.38
C TYR A 119 -14.11 11.83 6.08
N TYR A 120 -14.60 13.06 6.08
CA TYR A 120 -13.84 14.26 5.75
C TYR A 120 -13.52 15.09 7.00
N ASP A 121 -12.44 15.86 6.97
CA ASP A 121 -12.19 16.91 7.95
C ASP A 121 -12.87 18.24 7.56
N ALA A 122 -12.67 19.27 8.40
CA ALA A 122 -13.25 20.60 8.19
C ALA A 122 -12.81 21.29 6.88
N ASN A 123 -11.72 20.83 6.25
CA ASN A 123 -11.22 21.35 4.98
C ASN A 123 -11.61 20.44 3.81
N ASN A 124 -12.56 19.53 4.01
CA ASN A 124 -13.03 18.57 3.01
C ASN A 124 -11.95 17.57 2.55
N GLN A 125 -10.95 17.28 3.39
CA GLN A 125 -9.95 16.24 3.11
C GLN A 125 -10.37 14.91 3.73
N VAL A 126 -10.29 13.81 2.98
CA VAL A 126 -10.61 12.48 3.52
C VAL A 126 -9.61 12.10 4.62
N ILE A 127 -10.14 11.76 5.79
CA ILE A 127 -9.35 11.29 6.94
C ILE A 127 -9.50 9.79 7.19
N VAL A 128 -10.66 9.22 6.89
CA VAL A 128 -10.94 7.78 7.03
C VAL A 128 -11.86 7.31 5.92
N ILE A 129 -11.60 6.12 5.42
CA ILE A 129 -12.53 5.37 4.57
C ILE A 129 -13.00 4.16 5.39
N VAL A 130 -14.30 4.01 5.63
CA VAL A 130 -14.85 2.85 6.34
C VAL A 130 -15.48 1.91 5.34
N SER A 131 -14.93 0.70 5.23
CA SER A 131 -15.49 -0.37 4.40
C SER A 131 -16.30 -1.34 5.24
N ARG A 132 -17.52 -1.67 4.81
CA ARG A 132 -18.39 -2.68 5.44
C ARG A 132 -18.40 -3.96 4.61
N PHE A 133 -18.26 -5.09 5.30
CA PHE A 133 -18.35 -6.42 4.72
C PHE A 133 -19.50 -7.21 5.33
N ASP A 134 -20.34 -7.82 4.49
CA ASP A 134 -21.47 -8.66 4.90
C ASP A 134 -21.36 -10.12 4.39
N PRO A 135 -20.37 -10.90 4.87
CA PRO A 135 -20.22 -12.30 4.48
C PRO A 135 -21.38 -13.18 5.02
N PRO A 136 -21.92 -14.13 4.22
CA PRO A 136 -23.01 -15.00 4.63
C PRO A 136 -22.59 -15.92 5.78
N GLY A 137 -23.47 -16.09 6.77
CA GLY A 137 -23.20 -16.92 7.95
C GLY A 137 -22.18 -16.33 8.94
N ARG A 138 -21.79 -15.06 8.76
CA ARG A 138 -20.84 -14.34 9.63
C ARG A 138 -21.43 -13.01 10.09
N LYS A 139 -20.82 -12.43 11.13
CA LYS A 139 -21.15 -11.07 11.57
C LYS A 139 -20.62 -10.06 10.55
N LYS A 140 -21.34 -8.96 10.43
CA LYS A 140 -20.92 -7.79 9.65
C LYS A 140 -19.59 -7.27 10.19
N GLU A 141 -18.67 -6.94 9.30
CA GLU A 141 -17.35 -6.42 9.65
C GLU A 141 -17.21 -4.99 9.14
N TYR A 142 -16.63 -4.10 9.96
CA TYR A 142 -16.33 -2.72 9.59
C TYR A 142 -14.82 -2.52 9.68
N ARG A 143 -14.22 -2.02 8.60
CA ARG A 143 -12.77 -1.84 8.50
C ARG A 143 -12.47 -0.38 8.19
N PRO A 144 -12.16 0.44 9.21
CA PRO A 144 -11.70 1.80 8.99
C PRO A 144 -10.28 1.77 8.42
N PHE A 145 -10.06 2.51 7.33
CA PHE A 145 -8.75 2.77 6.74
C PHE A 145 -8.40 4.23 7.01
N ASN A 146 -7.41 4.43 7.88
CA ASN A 146 -6.89 5.74 8.21
C ASN A 146 -6.03 6.25 7.05
N VAL A 147 -6.50 7.29 6.36
CA VAL A 147 -5.84 7.83 5.15
C VAL A 147 -4.51 8.50 5.48
N LYS A 148 -4.32 8.97 6.72
CA LYS A 148 -3.08 9.65 7.13
C LYS A 148 -1.94 8.66 7.39
N THR A 149 -2.24 7.58 8.09
CA THR A 149 -1.25 6.55 8.47
C THR A 149 -1.23 5.38 7.49
N LEU A 150 -2.21 5.32 6.58
CA LEU A 150 -2.37 4.28 5.56
C LEU A 150 -2.48 2.88 6.16
N SER A 151 -3.27 2.78 7.23
CA SER A 151 -3.44 1.56 8.01
C SER A 151 -4.91 1.30 8.35
N TYR A 152 -5.25 0.05 8.63
CA TYR A 152 -6.59 -0.35 9.10
C TYR A 152 -6.75 -0.13 10.60
N GLU A 153 -6.56 1.10 11.05
CA GLU A 153 -6.75 1.49 12.44
C GLU A 153 -7.80 2.59 12.54
N ALA A 154 -8.43 2.68 13.71
CA ALA A 154 -9.27 3.83 13.99
C ALA A 154 -8.39 5.10 13.98
N PRO A 155 -8.83 6.20 13.36
CA PRO A 155 -8.12 7.46 13.49
C PRO A 155 -8.07 7.85 14.97
N VAL A 156 -7.00 8.53 15.38
CA VAL A 156 -6.95 9.13 16.72
C VAL A 156 -8.17 10.07 16.85
N ILE A 157 -9.02 9.80 17.85
CA ILE A 157 -10.23 10.58 18.13
C ILE A 157 -9.80 12.04 18.31
N ARG A 158 -10.12 12.89 17.35
CA ARG A 158 -10.03 14.34 17.56
C ARG A 158 -11.30 14.71 18.31
N ARG A 159 -11.15 15.21 19.54
CA ARG A 159 -12.26 15.72 20.36
C ARG A 159 -13.12 16.60 19.47
N CYS A 160 -14.42 16.32 19.38
CA CYS A 160 -15.36 17.25 18.77
C CYS A 160 -15.15 18.60 19.47
N LEU A 161 -14.82 19.64 18.71
CA LEU A 161 -14.90 20.99 19.24
C LEU A 161 -16.38 21.20 19.59
N GLU A 162 -16.69 21.30 20.87
CA GLU A 162 -17.99 21.78 21.33
C GLU A 162 -18.22 23.13 20.64
N LYS A 163 -19.16 23.15 19.70
CA LYS A 163 -19.69 24.41 19.21
C LYS A 163 -20.46 25.01 20.38
N LYS A 164 -19.88 26.04 21.00
CA LYS A 164 -20.58 26.97 21.89
C LYS A 164 -21.70 27.67 21.15
#